data_AF-A0A955NRG2-F1
#
_entry.id   AF-A0A955NRG2-F1
#
_cell.length_a   1.000
_cell.length_b   1.000
_cell.length_c   1.000
_cell.angle_alpha   90.00
_cell.angle_beta   90.00
_cell.angle_gamma   90.00
#
_symmetry.space_group_name_H-M   'P 1'
#
loop_
_entity.id
_entity.type
_entity.pdbx_description
1 polymer ?
#
loop_
_entity_poly.entity_id
_entity_poly.type
_entity_poly.pdbx_seq_one_letter_code
_entity_poly.pdbx_strand_id
1 'polypeptide(L)'
;MSKLPLSPKVILVSLVTVFLFVPIVAATVPETITIQGILEAPGEGPLTGNYLSAVRIWDASTSGNLLANSFNPITLSDSGRFTIELLLEDVFVAPAQAWYDLAVDVDGDGVEEEEFFPQRVRFHSVPFARMAADSERLKGQPASAFLTTQSVGSSAWSL
;
A
#
# COMPACT_ATOMS: atom_id res chain seq x y z
N MET A 1 -55.26 -21.68 -16.45
CA MET A 1 -53.94 -21.22 -16.96
C MET A 1 -52.93 -22.34 -16.72
N SER A 2 -52.67 -23.17 -17.73
CA SER A 2 -51.79 -24.34 -17.64
C SER A 2 -50.32 -23.92 -17.80
N LYS A 3 -49.48 -24.23 -16.80
CA LYS A 3 -48.02 -24.06 -16.90
C LYS A 3 -47.49 -25.08 -17.93
N LEU A 4 -47.00 -24.60 -19.08
CA LEU A 4 -46.35 -25.43 -20.08
C LEU A 4 -45.03 -25.98 -19.50
N PRO A 5 -44.75 -27.29 -19.61
CA PRO A 5 -43.52 -27.88 -19.10
C PRO A 5 -42.34 -27.38 -19.94
N LEU A 6 -41.36 -26.71 -19.30
CA LEU A 6 -40.12 -26.33 -19.97
C LEU A 6 -39.38 -27.60 -20.42
N SER A 7 -39.06 -27.67 -21.71
CA SER A 7 -38.29 -28.80 -22.24
C SER A 7 -36.84 -28.78 -21.69
N PRO A 8 -36.19 -29.93 -21.50
CA PRO A 8 -34.82 -30.01 -20.96
C PRO A 8 -33.81 -29.16 -21.75
N LYS A 9 -34.05 -29.01 -23.06
CA LYS A 9 -33.22 -28.19 -23.96
C LYS A 9 -33.33 -26.69 -23.66
N VAL A 10 -34.51 -26.21 -23.28
CA VAL A 10 -34.74 -24.79 -22.92
C VAL A 10 -34.09 -24.46 -21.57
N ILE A 11 -34.09 -25.43 -20.63
CA ILE A 11 -33.40 -25.30 -19.35
C ILE A 11 -31.88 -25.23 -19.57
N LEU A 12 -31.33 -26.09 -20.44
CA LEU A 12 -29.90 -26.12 -20.75
C LEU A 12 -29.43 -24.81 -21.41
N VAL A 13 -30.20 -24.29 -22.36
CA VAL A 13 -29.88 -23.02 -23.05
C VAL A 13 -29.92 -21.85 -22.06
N SER A 14 -30.94 -21.76 -21.19
CA SER A 14 -30.98 -20.72 -20.15
C SER A 14 -29.80 -20.80 -19.19
N LEU A 15 -29.38 -22.01 -18.78
CA LEU A 15 -28.25 -22.17 -17.86
C LEU A 15 -26.94 -21.68 -18.48
N VAL A 16 -26.70 -22.02 -19.76
CA VAL A 16 -25.48 -21.60 -20.48
C VAL A 16 -25.48 -20.08 -20.70
N THR A 17 -26.62 -19.47 -21.00
CA THR A 17 -26.70 -18.00 -21.15
C THR A 17 -26.45 -17.27 -19.83
N VAL A 18 -26.92 -17.78 -18.69
CA VAL A 18 -26.65 -17.16 -17.38
C VAL A 18 -25.17 -17.20 -17.01
N PHE A 19 -24.46 -18.29 -17.35
CA PHE A 19 -23.01 -18.39 -17.10
C PHE A 19 -22.15 -17.50 -18.01
N LEU A 20 -22.63 -17.15 -19.22
CA LEU A 20 -21.90 -16.31 -20.17
C LEU A 20 -21.94 -14.80 -19.86
N PHE A 21 -22.83 -14.37 -18.96
CA PHE A 21 -23.01 -12.96 -18.59
C PHE A 21 -22.61 -12.65 -17.15
N VAL A 22 -21.80 -13.49 -16.51
CA VAL A 22 -21.24 -13.14 -15.19
C VAL A 22 -20.23 -12.01 -15.38
N PRO A 23 -20.46 -10.80 -14.86
CA PRO A 23 -19.45 -9.76 -14.88
C PRO A 23 -18.26 -10.26 -14.06
N ILE A 24 -17.07 -10.25 -14.67
CA ILE A 24 -15.83 -10.47 -13.95
C ILE A 24 -15.62 -9.23 -13.07
N VAL A 25 -16.07 -9.31 -11.82
CA VAL A 25 -15.75 -8.29 -10.81
C VAL A 25 -14.31 -8.56 -10.41
N ALA A 26 -13.37 -7.82 -10.98
CA ALA A 26 -12.01 -7.77 -10.46
C ALA A 26 -12.06 -7.13 -9.08
N ALA A 27 -11.58 -7.82 -8.06
CA ALA A 27 -11.40 -7.22 -6.75
C ALA A 27 -10.27 -6.20 -6.85
N THR A 28 -10.59 -4.90 -6.70
CA THR A 28 -9.58 -3.87 -6.49
C THR A 28 -9.00 -4.08 -5.11
N VAL A 29 -7.73 -4.50 -5.04
CA VAL A 29 -6.99 -4.56 -3.78
C VAL A 29 -6.71 -3.11 -3.38
N PRO A 30 -7.17 -2.63 -2.20
CA PRO A 30 -6.85 -1.29 -1.74
C PRO A 30 -5.33 -1.12 -1.65
N GLU A 31 -4.81 -0.01 -2.17
CA GLU A 31 -3.40 0.31 -2.02
C GLU A 31 -3.17 0.83 -0.59
N THR A 32 -2.53 0.02 0.25
CA THR A 32 -2.08 0.44 1.59
C THR A 32 -0.70 1.07 1.50
N ILE A 33 -0.56 2.28 2.03
CA ILE A 33 0.73 2.95 2.22
C ILE A 33 1.18 2.72 3.66
N THR A 34 2.40 2.19 3.83
CA THR A 34 3.02 2.03 5.15
C THR A 34 4.01 3.16 5.39
N ILE A 35 3.84 3.90 6.48
CA ILE A 35 4.80 4.89 6.98
C ILE A 35 5.44 4.35 8.24
N GLN A 36 6.77 4.34 8.31
CA GLN A 36 7.52 3.88 9.47
C GLN A 36 8.53 4.94 9.88
N GLY A 37 8.78 5.03 11.18
CA GLY A 37 9.72 5.99 11.72
C GLY A 37 10.12 5.67 13.14
N ILE A 38 10.95 6.55 13.69
CA ILE A 38 11.35 6.59 15.10
C ILE A 38 11.06 8.02 15.57
N LEU A 39 10.41 8.17 16.73
CA LEU A 39 10.30 9.48 17.39
C LEU A 39 11.25 9.54 18.58
N GLU A 40 11.93 10.67 18.68
CA GLU A 40 12.86 10.97 19.78
C GLU A 40 12.52 12.34 20.35
N ALA A 41 12.59 12.45 21.68
CA ALA A 41 12.53 13.72 22.36
C ALA A 41 13.87 14.47 22.19
N PRO A 42 13.86 15.82 22.17
CA PRO A 42 15.08 16.62 21.98
C PRO A 42 16.15 16.31 23.03
N GLY A 43 17.12 15.47 22.69
CA GLY A 43 18.23 15.09 23.57
C GLY A 43 17.89 14.09 24.68
N GLU A 44 16.65 13.61 24.76
CA GLU A 44 16.18 12.72 25.83
C GLU A 44 15.98 11.26 25.38
N GLY A 45 16.22 10.97 24.10
CA GLY A 45 16.13 9.62 23.53
C GLY A 45 14.73 9.29 23.00
N PRO A 46 14.41 8.00 22.78
CA PRO A 46 13.17 7.60 22.11
C PRO A 46 11.92 7.90 22.94
N LEU A 47 10.88 8.41 22.30
CA LEU A 47 9.54 8.50 22.89
C LEU A 47 8.90 7.11 22.96
N THR A 48 7.99 6.90 23.91
CA THR A 48 7.27 5.62 24.09
C THR A 48 5.82 5.88 24.46
N GLY A 49 4.93 4.92 24.20
CA GLY A 49 3.51 5.04 24.54
C GLY A 49 2.60 5.26 23.32
N ASN A 50 1.41 5.81 23.56
CA ASN A 50 0.39 6.00 22.53
C ASN A 50 0.21 7.49 22.25
N TYR A 51 0.15 7.85 20.97
CA TYR A 51 -0.04 9.23 20.51
C TYR A 51 -1.06 9.25 19.38
N LEU A 52 -1.66 10.42 19.15
CA LEU A 52 -2.40 10.67 17.91
C LEU A 52 -1.42 11.20 16.86
N SER A 53 -1.55 10.73 15.63
CA SER A 53 -0.79 11.25 14.49
C SER A 53 -1.73 11.77 13.42
N ALA A 54 -1.27 12.74 12.65
CA ALA A 54 -1.95 13.15 11.42
C ALA A 54 -1.00 13.03 10.23
N VAL A 55 -1.55 12.56 9.11
CA VAL A 55 -0.85 12.53 7.83
C VAL A 55 -1.64 13.36 6.84
N ARG A 56 -0.97 14.28 6.15
CA ARG A 56 -1.55 15.02 5.01
C ARG A 56 -0.79 14.68 3.75
N ILE A 57 -1.52 14.50 2.65
CA ILE A 57 -0.97 14.16 1.35
C ILE A 57 -1.16 15.33 0.40
N TRP A 58 -0.10 15.65 -0.35
CA TRP A 58 0.01 16.84 -1.18
C TRP A 58 0.46 16.50 -2.61
N ASP A 59 0.07 17.33 -3.57
CA ASP A 59 0.49 17.21 -4.98
C ASP A 59 1.86 17.85 -5.30
N ALA A 60 2.46 18.55 -4.34
CA ALA A 60 3.76 19.19 -4.49
C ALA A 60 4.55 19.24 -3.18
N SER A 61 5.87 19.30 -3.30
CA SER A 61 6.82 19.39 -2.18
C SER A 61 6.68 20.67 -1.35
N THR A 62 6.18 21.76 -1.95
CA THR A 62 5.93 23.06 -1.31
C THR A 62 4.72 23.72 -1.96
N SER A 63 3.90 24.41 -1.16
CA SER A 63 2.72 25.19 -1.62
C SER A 63 1.71 24.44 -2.50
N GLY A 64 1.71 23.10 -2.46
CA GLY A 64 0.78 22.25 -3.23
C GLY A 64 -0.64 22.21 -2.66
N ASN A 65 -1.56 21.59 -3.42
CA ASN A 65 -2.92 21.32 -2.97
C ASN A 65 -2.95 20.10 -2.05
N LEU A 66 -3.79 20.19 -1.01
CA LEU A 66 -4.10 19.05 -0.15
C LEU A 66 -4.96 18.06 -0.93
N LEU A 67 -4.49 16.82 -1.04
CA LEU A 67 -5.18 15.73 -1.72
C LEU A 67 -5.97 14.85 -0.76
N ALA A 68 -5.42 14.60 0.43
CA ALA A 68 -6.05 13.79 1.47
C ALA A 68 -5.44 14.11 2.84
N ASN A 69 -6.18 13.80 3.90
CA ASN A 69 -5.67 13.80 5.27
C ASN A 69 -6.25 12.63 6.06
N SER A 70 -5.53 12.21 7.10
CA SER A 70 -5.95 11.12 7.98
C SER A 70 -5.40 11.34 9.39
N PHE A 71 -6.17 10.92 10.39
CA PHE A 71 -5.77 10.88 11.80
C PHE A 71 -5.68 9.43 12.24
N ASN A 72 -4.53 9.04 12.80
CA ASN A 72 -4.23 7.65 13.11
C ASN A 72 -3.63 7.57 14.52
N PRO A 73 -4.18 6.73 15.42
CA PRO A 73 -3.49 6.41 16.65
C PRO A 73 -2.20 5.64 16.32
N ILE A 74 -1.11 5.97 16.98
CA ILE A 74 0.16 5.25 16.89
C ILE A 74 0.60 4.77 18.27
N THR A 75 1.19 3.59 18.29
CA THR A 75 1.86 3.04 19.47
C THR A 75 3.35 2.95 19.19
N LEU A 76 4.16 3.55 20.05
CA LEU A 76 5.61 3.53 19.95
C LEU A 76 6.16 2.39 20.82
N SER A 77 7.09 1.63 20.23
CA SER A 77 7.91 0.67 20.97
C SER A 77 8.87 1.37 21.94
N ASP A 78 9.53 0.60 22.82
CA ASP A 78 10.61 1.07 23.71
C ASP A 78 11.78 1.75 22.96
N SER A 79 11.88 1.51 21.66
CA SER A 79 12.89 2.14 20.79
C SER A 79 12.36 3.32 19.97
N GLY A 80 11.16 3.83 20.29
CA GLY A 80 10.53 4.95 19.59
C GLY A 80 9.96 4.62 18.22
N ARG A 81 10.05 3.35 17.79
CA ARG A 81 9.53 2.90 16.49
C ARG A 81 8.02 2.89 16.45
N PHE A 82 7.47 3.40 15.35
CA PHE A 82 6.04 3.31 15.03
C PHE A 82 5.84 2.83 13.58
N THR A 83 4.62 2.40 13.28
CA THR A 83 4.16 2.07 11.92
C THR A 83 2.72 2.57 11.77
N ILE A 84 2.45 3.27 10.67
CA ILE A 84 1.13 3.74 10.27
C ILE A 84 0.77 3.04 8.95
N GLU A 85 -0.43 2.47 8.90
CA GLU A 85 -1.00 1.90 7.67
C GLU A 85 -2.12 2.82 7.19
N LEU A 86 -1.89 3.48 6.05
CA LEU A 86 -2.87 4.36 5.43
C LEU A 86 -3.57 3.62 4.30
N LEU A 87 -4.88 3.45 4.43
CA LEU A 87 -5.73 3.03 3.34
C LEU A 87 -6.13 4.26 2.54
N LEU A 88 -5.69 4.32 1.28
CA LEU A 88 -6.20 5.32 0.35
C LEU A 88 -7.59 4.87 -0.10
N GLU A 89 -8.62 5.66 0.20
CA GLU A 89 -9.97 5.40 -0.31
C GLU A 89 -9.97 5.42 -1.85
N ASP A 90 -10.92 4.71 -2.47
CA ASP A 90 -11.02 4.53 -3.94
C ASP A 90 -11.09 5.86 -4.73
N VAL A 91 -11.36 6.99 -4.06
CA VAL A 91 -11.44 8.34 -4.66
C VAL A 91 -10.05 8.97 -4.83
N PHE A 92 -9.02 8.45 -4.14
CA PHE A 92 -7.66 8.95 -4.26
C PHE A 92 -7.01 8.44 -5.56
N VAL A 93 -7.10 9.23 -6.61
CA VAL A 93 -6.31 9.00 -7.83
C VAL A 93 -4.90 9.51 -7.57
N ALA A 94 -3.97 8.58 -7.29
CA ALA A 94 -2.59 8.93 -7.02
C ALA A 94 -2.00 9.72 -8.22
N PRO A 95 -1.58 10.98 -8.01
CA PRO A 95 -0.89 11.73 -9.06
C PRO A 95 0.45 11.07 -9.38
N ALA A 96 1.08 11.48 -10.49
CA ALA A 96 2.38 10.96 -10.89
C ALA A 96 3.46 11.09 -9.78
N GLN A 97 3.30 12.10 -8.92
CA GLN A 97 4.13 12.31 -7.73
C GLN A 97 3.23 12.86 -6.62
N ALA A 98 3.39 12.35 -5.41
CA ALA A 98 2.73 12.84 -4.20
C ALA A 98 3.73 12.91 -3.05
N TRP A 99 3.45 13.78 -2.09
CA TRP A 99 4.22 13.97 -0.87
C TRP A 99 3.33 13.85 0.35
N TYR A 100 3.89 13.51 1.50
CA TYR A 100 3.20 13.59 2.77
C TYR A 100 3.97 14.45 3.77
N ASP A 101 3.24 15.10 4.68
CA ASP A 101 3.78 15.51 5.98
C ASP A 101 3.11 14.71 7.09
N LEU A 102 3.77 14.72 8.25
CA LEU A 102 3.37 13.97 9.43
C LEU A 102 3.37 14.94 10.61
N ALA A 103 2.35 14.85 11.46
CA ALA A 103 2.34 15.43 12.79
C ALA A 103 2.10 14.32 13.82
N VAL A 104 2.57 14.54 15.04
CA VAL A 104 2.31 13.69 16.18
C VAL A 104 1.99 14.60 17.36
N ASP A 105 0.80 14.39 17.92
CA ASP A 105 0.26 15.09 19.09
C ASP A 105 0.94 14.53 20.34
N VAL A 106 1.98 15.21 20.83
CA VAL A 106 2.85 14.73 21.92
C VAL A 106 2.35 15.19 23.30
N ASP A 107 1.66 16.32 23.38
CA ASP A 107 1.14 16.89 24.64
C ASP A 107 -0.33 16.55 24.91
N GLY A 108 -1.04 16.02 23.90
CA GLY A 108 -2.39 15.47 24.01
C GLY A 108 -3.49 16.52 23.93
N ASP A 109 -3.23 17.71 23.38
CA ASP A 109 -4.23 18.77 23.23
C ASP A 109 -4.88 18.84 21.83
N GLY A 110 -4.46 17.94 20.93
CA GLY A 110 -4.97 17.79 19.58
C GLY A 110 -3.89 18.13 18.56
N VAL A 111 -4.12 17.77 17.29
CA VAL A 111 -3.11 18.02 16.27
C VAL A 111 -3.14 19.48 15.79
N GLU A 112 -2.04 20.20 16.00
CA GLU A 112 -1.86 21.60 15.62
C GLU A 112 -0.89 21.75 14.43
N GLU A 113 -0.82 22.94 13.81
CA GLU A 113 0.03 23.14 12.61
C GLU A 113 1.52 23.10 12.97
N GLU A 114 1.86 23.55 14.18
CA GLU A 114 3.21 23.62 14.74
C GLU A 114 3.84 22.23 14.96
N GLU A 115 3.02 21.19 15.05
CA GLU A 115 3.46 19.81 15.26
C GLU A 115 3.84 19.10 13.97
N PHE A 116 3.46 19.66 12.82
CA PHE A 116 3.85 19.08 11.55
C PHE A 116 5.35 19.24 11.32
N PHE A 117 6.00 18.12 10.97
CA PHE A 117 7.39 18.17 10.57
C PHE A 117 7.55 19.11 9.36
N PRO A 118 8.59 19.98 9.35
CA PRO A 118 8.69 21.09 8.40
C PRO A 118 8.95 20.65 6.95
N GLN A 119 9.27 19.37 6.73
CA GLN A 119 9.60 18.83 5.42
C GLN A 119 8.58 17.79 4.98
N ARG A 120 8.03 18.01 3.78
CA ARG A 120 7.21 17.02 3.09
C ARG A 120 8.11 15.95 2.48
N VAL A 121 7.76 14.68 2.71
CA VAL A 121 8.48 13.51 2.21
C VAL A 121 7.77 12.98 0.97
N ARG A 122 8.52 12.71 -0.10
CA ARG A 122 7.96 12.19 -1.36
C ARG A 122 7.63 10.71 -1.23
N PHE A 123 6.48 10.28 -1.76
CA PHE A 123 6.20 8.86 -1.94
C PHE A 123 7.06 8.26 -3.07
N HIS A 124 7.66 7.11 -2.78
CA HIS A 124 8.39 6.31 -3.74
C HIS A 124 7.73 4.95 -3.87
N SER A 125 7.17 4.65 -5.05
CA SER A 125 6.72 3.30 -5.36
C SER A 125 7.94 2.41 -5.56
N VAL A 126 7.98 1.31 -4.84
CA VAL A 126 9.11 0.39 -4.88
C VAL A 126 8.76 -0.78 -5.81
N PRO A 127 9.33 -0.86 -7.02
CA PRO A 127 8.78 -1.66 -8.12
C PRO A 127 8.80 -3.18 -7.88
N PHE A 128 9.62 -3.67 -6.95
CA PHE A 128 9.66 -5.10 -6.60
C PHE A 128 8.37 -5.59 -5.90
N ALA A 129 7.60 -4.71 -5.26
CA ALA A 129 6.30 -5.07 -4.70
C ALA A 129 5.24 -5.34 -5.79
N ARG A 130 5.33 -4.65 -6.94
CA ARG A 130 4.38 -4.86 -8.07
C ARG A 130 4.61 -6.19 -8.78
N MET A 131 5.86 -6.63 -8.91
CA MET A 131 6.18 -7.91 -9.57
C MET A 131 5.73 -9.14 -8.77
N ALA A 132 5.61 -9.03 -7.44
CA ALA A 132 5.08 -10.12 -6.61
C ALA A 132 3.56 -10.29 -6.76
N ALA A 133 2.83 -9.17 -6.92
CA ALA A 133 1.40 -9.20 -7.26
C ALA A 133 1.15 -9.81 -8.66
N ASP A 134 2.08 -9.57 -9.59
CA ASP A 134 2.10 -10.15 -10.94
C ASP A 134 2.76 -11.56 -10.97
N SER A 135 2.59 -12.40 -9.96
CA SER A 135 3.14 -13.78 -10.00
C SER A 135 2.64 -14.59 -11.22
N GLU A 136 1.47 -14.22 -11.76
CA GLU A 136 0.92 -14.76 -13.00
C GLU A 136 1.80 -14.47 -14.23
N ARG A 137 2.56 -13.35 -14.26
CA ARG A 137 3.53 -13.06 -15.33
C ARG A 137 4.68 -14.07 -15.37
N LEU A 138 4.96 -14.77 -14.27
CA LEU A 138 5.97 -15.82 -14.23
C LEU A 138 5.49 -17.14 -14.85
N LYS A 139 4.26 -17.20 -15.41
CA LYS A 139 3.67 -18.42 -16.00
C LYS A 139 3.67 -19.62 -15.04
N GLY A 140 3.64 -19.37 -13.72
CA GLY A 140 3.76 -20.41 -12.70
C GLY A 140 5.15 -21.04 -12.58
N GLN A 141 6.19 -20.44 -13.15
CA GLN A 141 7.56 -20.93 -13.03
C GLN A 141 8.17 -20.48 -11.69
N PRO A 142 8.79 -21.39 -10.92
CA PRO A 142 9.46 -21.02 -9.68
C PRO A 142 10.64 -20.08 -9.97
N ALA A 143 11.03 -19.26 -8.99
CA ALA A 143 12.16 -18.32 -9.11
C ALA A 143 13.47 -18.98 -9.60
N SER A 144 13.65 -20.28 -9.31
CA SER A 144 14.78 -21.08 -9.79
C SER A 144 14.87 -21.20 -11.31
N ALA A 145 13.77 -21.02 -12.05
CA ALA A 145 13.76 -21.04 -13.51
C ALA A 145 14.46 -19.82 -14.14
N PHE A 146 14.66 -18.75 -13.36
CA PHE A 146 15.28 -17.50 -13.79
C PHE A 146 16.68 -17.26 -13.18
N LEU A 147 17.18 -18.22 -12.39
CA LEU A 147 18.57 -18.22 -11.93
C LEU A 147 19.48 -18.61 -13.10
N THR A 148 19.94 -17.61 -13.85
CA THR A 148 21.03 -17.81 -14.82
C THR A 148 22.32 -17.99 -14.04
N THR A 149 22.70 -19.24 -13.79
CA THR A 149 23.99 -19.56 -13.20
C THR A 149 25.09 -19.20 -14.22
N GLN A 150 25.64 -17.98 -14.13
CA GLN A 150 26.94 -17.67 -14.70
C GLN A 150 27.85 -17.12 -13.60
N SER A 151 28.52 -18.02 -12.90
CA SER A 151 29.86 -17.76 -12.39
C SER A 151 30.79 -18.88 -12.88
N VAL A 152 31.31 -18.71 -14.09
CA VAL A 152 32.48 -19.44 -14.60
C VAL A 152 33.57 -18.37 -14.72
N GLY A 153 34.75 -18.46 -14.11
CA GLY A 153 35.28 -19.47 -13.22
C GLY A 153 36.44 -18.89 -12.39
N SER A 154 36.81 -19.63 -11.36
CA SER A 154 38.02 -19.42 -10.58
C SER A 154 39.26 -19.62 -11.45
N SER A 155 39.99 -18.55 -11.78
CA SER A 155 41.40 -18.68 -12.13
C SER A 155 42.19 -18.90 -10.85
N ALA A 156 42.74 -20.11 -10.74
CA ALA A 156 43.62 -20.53 -9.67
C ALA A 156 44.85 -19.61 -9.60
N TRP A 157 45.08 -18.99 -8.44
CA TRP A 157 46.38 -18.43 -8.09
C TRP A 157 47.24 -19.58 -7.58
N SER A 158 48.25 -19.98 -8.35
CA SER A 158 49.34 -20.82 -7.84
C SER A 158 50.28 -19.96 -7.00
N LEU A 159 50.61 -20.44 -5.80
CA LEU A 159 51.63 -19.90 -4.91
C LEU A 159 53.03 -19.89 -5.54
#